data_AF-A0A935HHQ1-F1
#
_entry.id   AF-A0A935HHQ1-F1
#
_cell.length_a   1.000
_cell.length_b   1.000
_cell.length_c   1.000
_cell.angle_alpha   90.00
_cell.angle_beta   90.00
_cell.angle_gamma   90.00
#
_symmetry.space_group_name_H-M   'P 1'
#
loop_
_entity.id
_entity.type
_entity.pdbx_description
1 polymer ?
#
loop_
_entity_poly.entity_id
_entity_poly.type
_entity_poly.pdbx_seq_one_letter_code
_entity_poly.pdbx_strand_id
1 'polypeptide(L)'
;MKSIYYLFLLILPCSIFAQTADKNKEAELIIITKKADENRKLEITVDGAKITVNGKDLNTDKNSNITVRRRKIKDIEAYDALGYGSENFDIAGRHLTLVSPPNKAMLGVSTKKADQGAEVVNVNEESAAGKAGLKEGDIITSVDKTK
;
A
#
# COMPACT_ATOMS: atom_id res chain seq x y z
N MET A 1 -12.35 -4.76 -72.07
CA MET A 1 -12.32 -3.33 -71.67
C MET A 1 -12.88 -3.26 -70.25
N LYS A 2 -12.02 -3.11 -69.22
CA LYS A 2 -11.97 -1.97 -68.26
C LYS A 2 -13.35 -1.71 -67.60
N SER A 3 -13.61 -1.83 -66.29
CA SER A 3 -12.92 -1.36 -65.07
C SER A 3 -13.60 -2.06 -63.85
N ILE A 4 -12.89 -2.74 -62.94
CA ILE A 4 -12.46 -2.26 -61.60
C ILE A 4 -13.53 -1.42 -60.87
N TYR A 5 -14.08 -1.93 -59.76
CA TYR A 5 -14.02 -1.32 -58.41
C TYR A 5 -14.35 -2.38 -57.34
N TYR A 6 -13.32 -2.81 -56.60
CA TYR A 6 -13.44 -3.50 -55.33
C TYR A 6 -13.77 -2.46 -54.24
N LEU A 7 -14.94 -2.55 -53.61
CA LEU A 7 -15.21 -1.84 -52.35
C LEU A 7 -15.02 -2.83 -51.20
N PHE A 8 -13.78 -2.96 -50.76
CA PHE A 8 -13.41 -3.73 -49.58
C PHE A 8 -13.70 -2.86 -48.34
N LEU A 9 -14.89 -2.99 -47.76
CA LEU A 9 -15.22 -2.32 -46.49
C LEU A 9 -14.58 -3.13 -45.35
N LEU A 10 -13.39 -2.68 -44.95
CA LEU A 10 -12.54 -3.28 -43.92
C LEU A 10 -13.12 -2.95 -42.53
N ILE A 11 -14.04 -3.78 -42.05
CA ILE A 11 -14.57 -3.71 -40.69
C ILE A 11 -13.53 -4.35 -39.77
N LEU A 12 -12.64 -3.54 -39.19
CA LEU A 12 -11.75 -3.95 -38.11
C LEU A 12 -12.61 -4.31 -36.88
N PRO A 13 -12.58 -5.57 -36.38
CA PRO A 13 -13.18 -5.86 -35.09
C PRO A 13 -12.36 -5.13 -34.02
N CYS A 14 -13.00 -4.15 -33.39
CA CYS A 14 -12.51 -3.46 -32.21
C CYS A 14 -12.15 -4.52 -31.16
N SER A 15 -10.86 -4.73 -30.90
CA SER A 15 -10.40 -5.53 -29.78
C SER A 15 -10.74 -4.78 -28.50
N ILE A 16 -11.94 -5.01 -27.98
CA ILE A 16 -12.32 -4.64 -26.62
C ILE A 16 -11.50 -5.57 -25.72
N PHE A 17 -10.34 -5.11 -25.28
CA PHE A 17 -9.69 -5.64 -24.09
C PHE A 17 -10.60 -5.29 -22.91
N ALA A 18 -11.58 -6.15 -22.62
CA ALA A 18 -12.21 -6.20 -21.32
C ALA A 18 -11.15 -6.73 -20.35
N GLN A 19 -10.31 -5.84 -19.83
CA GLN A 19 -9.60 -6.10 -18.59
C GLN A 19 -10.69 -6.21 -17.52
N THR A 20 -11.15 -7.43 -17.26
CA THR A 20 -11.95 -7.73 -16.08
C THR A 20 -11.02 -7.49 -14.90
N ALA A 21 -11.04 -6.27 -14.35
CA ALA A 21 -10.45 -5.97 -13.07
C ALA A 21 -11.16 -6.87 -12.06
N ASP A 22 -10.46 -7.86 -11.55
CA ASP A 22 -10.98 -8.75 -10.52
C ASP A 22 -11.34 -7.89 -9.30
N LYS A 23 -12.64 -7.77 -9.02
CA LYS A 23 -13.18 -6.76 -8.09
C LYS A 23 -13.18 -7.22 -6.63
N ASN A 24 -12.55 -8.34 -6.29
CA ASN A 24 -12.55 -8.80 -4.91
C ASN A 24 -11.27 -8.39 -4.19
N LYS A 25 -11.19 -7.08 -3.92
CA LYS A 25 -10.09 -6.45 -3.18
C LYS A 25 -10.29 -6.49 -1.65
N GLU A 26 -11.41 -7.03 -1.19
CA GLU A 26 -11.74 -7.14 0.22
C GLU A 26 -11.11 -8.40 0.83
N ALA A 27 -10.39 -8.24 1.93
CA ALA A 27 -9.75 -9.34 2.65
C ALA A 27 -10.02 -9.24 4.16
N GLU A 28 -9.93 -10.38 4.85
CA GLU A 28 -10.05 -10.46 6.30
C GLU A 28 -8.71 -10.80 6.92
N LEU A 29 -8.24 -9.98 7.86
CA LEU A 29 -7.02 -10.22 8.61
C LEU A 29 -7.36 -10.79 10.00
N ILE A 30 -6.78 -11.95 10.30
CA ILE A 30 -6.86 -12.61 11.62
C ILE A 30 -5.47 -12.56 12.25
N ILE A 31 -5.32 -11.78 13.32
CA ILE A 31 -4.06 -11.60 14.04
C ILE A 31 -4.11 -12.42 15.32
N ILE A 32 -3.15 -13.33 15.49
CA ILE A 32 -3.00 -14.16 16.68
C ILE A 32 -1.70 -13.74 17.37
N THR A 33 -1.81 -13.25 18.60
CA THR A 33 -0.66 -12.87 19.42
C THR A 33 -0.57 -13.82 20.60
N LYS A 34 0.61 -14.37 20.84
CA LYS A 34 0.90 -15.30 21.93
C LYS A 34 2.03 -14.72 22.79
N LYS A 35 1.82 -14.63 24.11
CA LYS A 35 2.86 -14.24 25.07
C LYS A 35 3.87 -15.38 25.23
N ALA A 36 5.13 -15.03 25.44
CA ALA A 36 6.30 -15.90 25.29
C ALA A 36 6.34 -17.18 26.17
N ASP A 37 5.45 -17.33 27.14
CA ASP A 37 5.62 -18.27 28.26
C ASP A 37 5.03 -19.68 28.03
N GLU A 38 4.58 -20.01 26.82
CA GLU A 38 3.93 -21.31 26.59
C GLU A 38 4.44 -21.99 25.31
N ASN A 39 5.38 -22.93 25.38
CA ASN A 39 5.78 -23.79 24.23
C ASN A 39 4.73 -24.88 23.89
N ARG A 40 3.45 -24.52 23.93
CA ARG A 40 2.33 -25.41 23.58
C ARG A 40 1.93 -25.31 22.11
N LYS A 41 1.44 -26.43 21.56
CA LYS A 41 0.71 -26.48 20.29
C LYS A 41 -0.57 -25.62 20.40
N LEU A 42 -0.87 -24.86 19.34
CA LEU A 42 -2.11 -24.11 19.20
C LEU A 42 -2.87 -24.60 17.97
N GLU A 43 -4.13 -24.94 18.16
CA GLU A 43 -5.07 -25.26 17.09
C GLU A 43 -6.04 -24.10 16.95
N ILE A 44 -6.08 -23.48 15.77
CA ILE A 44 -7.00 -22.38 15.47
C ILE A 44 -7.99 -22.85 14.42
N THR A 45 -9.28 -22.76 14.73
CA THR A 45 -10.35 -23.06 13.78
C THR A 45 -11.13 -21.79 13.47
N VAL A 46 -11.25 -21.50 12.18
CA VAL A 46 -12.02 -20.36 11.67
C VAL A 46 -13.24 -20.92 10.94
N ASP A 47 -14.41 -20.79 11.56
CA ASP A 47 -15.70 -21.19 10.99
C ASP A 47 -16.54 -19.93 10.76
N GLY A 48 -16.29 -19.29 9.61
CA GLY A 48 -16.91 -18.02 9.23
C GLY A 48 -16.72 -16.95 10.31
N ALA A 49 -17.82 -16.57 10.98
CA ALA A 49 -17.79 -15.58 12.05
C ALA A 49 -17.20 -16.09 13.38
N LYS A 50 -17.03 -17.40 13.55
CA LYS A 50 -16.55 -18.00 14.80
C LYS A 50 -15.06 -18.32 14.71
N ILE A 51 -14.28 -17.89 15.69
CA ILE A 51 -12.87 -18.29 15.83
C ILE A 51 -12.70 -18.97 17.18
N THR A 52 -12.11 -20.17 17.15
CA THR A 52 -11.80 -20.94 18.35
C THR A 52 -10.29 -21.17 18.43
N VAL A 53 -9.77 -21.23 19.65
CA VAL A 53 -8.39 -21.62 19.93
C VAL A 53 -8.40 -22.80 20.89
N ASN A 54 -7.85 -23.93 20.45
CA ASN A 54 -7.88 -25.21 21.15
C ASN A 54 -9.32 -25.61 21.55
N GLY A 55 -10.29 -25.40 20.64
CA GLY A 55 -11.70 -25.69 20.86
C GLY A 55 -12.45 -24.74 21.79
N LYS A 56 -11.81 -23.69 22.33
CA LYS A 56 -12.46 -22.66 23.16
C LYS A 56 -12.73 -21.39 22.36
N ASP A 57 -13.91 -20.80 22.56
CA ASP A 57 -14.32 -19.54 21.92
C ASP A 57 -13.60 -18.37 22.57
N LEU A 58 -12.87 -17.58 21.79
CA LEU A 58 -12.06 -16.46 22.31
C LEU A 58 -12.79 -15.11 22.34
N ASN A 59 -14.12 -15.10 22.26
CA ASN A 59 -14.88 -13.84 22.26
C ASN A 59 -14.87 -13.09 23.62
N THR A 60 -14.32 -13.65 24.70
CA THR A 60 -14.55 -13.09 26.04
C THR A 60 -13.36 -13.13 27.01
N ASP A 61 -12.22 -13.75 26.69
CA ASP A 61 -11.17 -13.95 27.70
C ASP A 61 -10.05 -12.90 27.61
N LYS A 62 -10.26 -11.77 28.30
CA LYS A 62 -9.26 -10.72 28.52
C LYS A 62 -8.03 -11.18 29.35
N ASN A 63 -7.95 -12.45 29.74
CA ASN A 63 -6.97 -12.94 30.72
C ASN A 63 -6.19 -14.18 30.28
N SER A 64 -6.14 -14.50 28.98
CA SER A 64 -5.32 -15.60 28.47
C SER A 64 -4.07 -15.06 27.75
N ASN A 65 -2.98 -15.82 27.79
CA ASN A 65 -1.70 -15.52 27.14
C ASN A 65 -1.78 -15.44 25.61
N ILE A 66 -2.99 -15.51 25.03
CA ILE A 66 -3.26 -15.56 23.60
C ILE A 66 -4.38 -14.56 23.30
N THR A 67 -4.17 -13.68 22.32
CA THR A 67 -5.20 -12.76 21.83
C THR A 67 -5.46 -12.97 20.36
N VAL A 68 -6.72 -13.02 19.95
CA VAL A 68 -7.13 -13.09 18.55
C VAL A 68 -7.89 -11.82 18.18
N ARG A 69 -7.50 -11.18 17.08
CA ARG A 69 -8.11 -9.96 16.57
C ARG A 69 -8.51 -10.12 15.12
N ARG A 70 -9.70 -9.65 14.78
CA ARG A 70 -10.25 -9.68 13.42
C ARG A 70 -10.36 -8.26 12.87
N ARG A 71 -9.90 -8.05 11.63
CA ARG A 71 -9.98 -6.75 10.93
C ARG A 71 -10.38 -6.97 9.47
N LYS A 72 -11.25 -6.11 8.96
CA LYS A 72 -11.61 -6.08 7.53
C LYS A 72 -10.68 -5.12 6.79
N ILE A 73 -10.15 -5.57 5.67
CA ILE A 73 -9.35 -4.79 4.73
C ILE A 73 -10.21 -4.58 3.48
N LYS A 74 -10.41 -3.32 3.09
CA LYS A 74 -11.24 -2.97 1.92
C LYS A 74 -10.49 -3.07 0.60
N ASP A 75 -9.16 -2.94 0.66
CA ASP A 75 -8.28 -3.01 -0.51
C ASP A 75 -6.96 -3.68 -0.12
N ILE A 76 -6.80 -4.95 -0.52
CA ILE A 76 -5.61 -5.76 -0.26
C ILE A 76 -4.38 -5.23 -1.01
N GLU A 77 -4.55 -4.63 -2.19
CA GLU A 77 -3.44 -4.10 -2.99
C GLU A 77 -2.89 -2.83 -2.36
N ALA A 78 -3.78 -1.95 -1.87
CA ALA A 78 -3.36 -0.79 -1.08
C ALA A 78 -2.72 -1.20 0.26
N TYR A 79 -3.19 -2.29 0.87
CA TYR A 79 -2.61 -2.82 2.10
C TYR A 79 -1.20 -3.39 1.88
N ASP A 80 -0.99 -4.14 0.80
CA ASP A 80 0.31 -4.75 0.44
C ASP A 80 1.31 -3.69 -0.06
N ALA A 81 0.86 -2.72 -0.87
CA ALA A 81 1.66 -1.63 -1.39
C ALA A 81 2.13 -0.61 -0.31
N LEU A 82 1.44 -0.55 0.82
CA LEU A 82 1.86 0.25 1.98
C LEU A 82 2.88 -0.48 2.87
N GLY A 83 3.30 -1.70 2.52
CA GLY A 83 4.38 -2.41 3.20
C GLY A 83 4.13 -2.57 4.70
N TYR A 84 2.90 -2.95 5.09
CA TYR A 84 2.55 -3.13 6.50
C TYR A 84 2.85 -4.55 7.01
N GLY A 85 4.15 -4.79 7.16
CA GLY A 85 4.70 -5.28 8.43
C GLY A 85 4.92 -4.13 9.43
N SER A 86 4.11 -3.06 9.39
CA SER A 86 4.12 -2.06 10.45
C SER A 86 3.22 -2.56 11.57
N GLU A 87 3.89 -3.26 12.46
CA GLU A 87 3.37 -3.54 13.78
C GLU A 87 3.36 -2.23 14.56
N ASN A 88 2.22 -1.92 15.16
CA ASN A 88 2.16 -0.92 16.20
C ASN A 88 2.89 -1.51 17.42
N PHE A 89 4.18 -1.21 17.57
CA PHE A 89 4.92 -1.57 18.77
C PHE A 89 4.52 -0.62 19.88
N ASP A 90 3.96 -1.19 20.95
CA ASP A 90 3.76 -0.49 22.21
C ASP A 90 4.98 -0.77 23.08
N ILE A 91 5.93 0.19 23.12
CA ILE A 91 7.09 0.13 24.02
C ILE A 91 6.83 1.14 25.13
N ALA A 92 6.57 0.63 26.33
CA ALA A 92 6.38 1.43 27.55
C ALA A 92 5.34 2.57 27.40
N GLY A 93 4.20 2.31 26.74
CA GLY A 93 3.12 3.29 26.58
C GLY A 93 3.37 4.32 25.47
N ARG A 94 4.41 4.13 24.65
CA ARG A 94 4.71 4.97 23.50
C ARG A 94 4.41 4.20 22.22
N HIS A 95 3.42 4.69 21.48
CA HIS A 95 3.06 4.16 20.16
C HIS A 95 4.15 4.53 19.16
N LEU A 96 5.03 3.58 18.83
CA LEU A 96 6.07 3.78 17.85
C LEU A 96 5.62 3.22 16.51
N THR A 97 5.27 4.09 15.56
CA THR A 97 5.02 3.70 14.18
C THR A 97 6.37 3.55 13.48
N LEU A 98 6.87 2.32 13.37
CA LEU A 98 7.97 1.98 12.46
C LEU A 98 7.43 2.00 11.04
N VAL A 99 7.41 3.18 10.43
CA VAL A 99 7.15 3.34 9.00
C VAL A 99 8.40 2.83 8.30
N SER A 100 8.32 1.67 7.65
CA SER A 100 9.32 1.30 6.65
C SER A 100 9.34 2.44 5.63
N PRO A 101 10.48 3.12 5.40
CA PRO A 101 10.49 4.23 4.46
C PRO A 101 9.98 3.68 3.12
N PRO A 102 8.99 4.34 2.49
CA PRO A 102 8.45 3.86 1.25
C PRO A 102 9.60 3.64 0.27
N ASN A 103 9.65 2.49 -0.39
CA ASN A 103 10.63 2.21 -1.45
C ASN A 103 10.25 3.00 -2.72
N LYS A 104 10.13 4.31 -2.58
CA LYS A 104 9.90 5.25 -3.65
C LYS A 104 11.20 6.01 -3.90
N ALA A 105 11.49 6.23 -5.17
CA ALA A 105 12.59 7.09 -5.57
C ALA A 105 12.40 8.48 -4.97
N MET A 106 13.49 9.06 -4.48
CA MET A 106 13.51 10.39 -3.87
C MET A 106 14.66 11.21 -4.44
N LEU A 107 14.36 12.46 -4.77
CA LEU A 107 15.33 13.38 -5.40
C LEU A 107 16.21 14.11 -4.38
N GLY A 108 15.83 14.08 -3.09
CA GLY A 108 16.56 14.75 -1.99
C GLY A 108 16.23 16.24 -1.83
N VAL A 109 14.99 16.62 -2.12
CA VAL A 109 14.48 17.99 -1.96
C VAL A 109 13.31 18.01 -1.00
N SER A 110 13.23 19.05 -0.20
CA SER A 110 12.03 19.40 0.56
C SER A 110 11.38 20.62 -0.09
N THR A 111 10.06 20.60 -0.23
CA THR A 111 9.32 21.70 -0.85
C THR A 111 8.18 22.18 0.02
N LYS A 112 7.78 23.44 -0.17
CA LYS A 112 6.52 23.99 0.33
C LYS A 112 5.66 24.44 -0.85
N LYS A 113 4.36 24.52 -0.62
CA LYS A 113 3.41 25.01 -1.61
C LYS A 113 3.64 26.51 -1.86
N ALA A 114 3.71 26.90 -3.12
CA ALA A 114 3.74 28.29 -3.57
C ALA A 114 2.71 28.50 -4.70
N ASP A 115 2.37 29.75 -5.00
CA ASP A 115 1.34 30.07 -6.02
C ASP A 115 1.74 29.62 -7.42
N GLN A 116 3.04 29.63 -7.72
CA GLN A 116 3.58 29.29 -9.04
C GLN A 116 4.04 27.83 -9.16
N GLY A 117 4.02 27.04 -8.07
CA GLY A 117 4.51 25.66 -8.06
C GLY A 117 4.93 25.18 -6.67
N ALA A 118 5.97 24.34 -6.63
CA ALA A 118 6.57 23.88 -5.39
C ALA A 118 7.90 24.62 -5.14
N GLU A 119 7.95 25.45 -4.11
CA GLU A 119 9.18 26.16 -3.72
C GLU A 119 10.09 25.23 -2.93
N VAL A 120 11.34 25.13 -3.34
CA VAL A 120 12.37 24.31 -2.69
C VAL A 120 12.82 25.00 -1.41
N VAL A 121 12.60 24.35 -0.27
CA VAL A 121 12.97 24.87 1.05
C VAL A 121 14.27 24.27 1.58
N ASN A 122 14.67 23.11 1.06
CA ASN A 122 15.95 22.49 1.40
C ASN A 122 16.36 21.50 0.31
N VAL A 123 17.67 21.43 0.06
CA VAL A 123 18.29 20.45 -0.85
C VAL A 123 19.39 19.73 -0.11
N ASN A 124 19.37 18.40 -0.13
CA ASN A 124 20.51 17.61 0.33
C ASN A 124 21.60 17.65 -0.75
N GLU A 125 22.78 18.18 -0.42
CA GLU A 125 23.90 18.35 -1.36
C GLU A 125 24.37 17.03 -1.99
N GLU A 126 24.27 15.92 -1.27
CA GLU A 126 24.70 14.59 -1.77
C GLU A 126 23.65 13.91 -2.66
N SER A 127 22.46 14.50 -2.78
CA SER A 127 21.34 13.95 -3.53
C SER A 127 21.44 14.16 -5.04
N ALA A 128 20.52 13.53 -5.80
CA ALA A 128 20.40 13.75 -7.24
C ALA A 128 20.07 15.22 -7.56
N ALA A 129 19.19 15.86 -6.79
CA ALA A 129 18.85 17.27 -6.99
C ALA A 129 20.03 18.21 -6.65
N GLY A 130 20.78 17.92 -5.59
CA GLY A 130 21.98 18.67 -5.22
C GLY A 130 23.05 18.60 -6.32
N LYS A 131 23.33 17.40 -6.82
CA LYS A 131 24.26 17.19 -7.94
C LYS A 131 23.77 17.79 -9.26
N ALA A 132 22.47 17.91 -9.45
CA ALA A 132 21.85 18.62 -10.59
C ALA A 132 21.89 20.15 -10.44
N GLY A 133 22.29 20.67 -9.27
CA GLY A 133 22.44 22.10 -9.02
C GLY A 133 21.17 22.82 -8.59
N LEU A 134 20.15 22.10 -8.12
CA LEU A 134 18.95 22.70 -7.54
C LEU A 134 19.28 23.40 -6.23
N LYS A 135 18.65 24.55 -5.97
CA LYS A 135 18.95 25.39 -4.79
C LYS A 135 17.69 25.72 -3.98
N GLU A 136 17.93 26.08 -2.72
CA GLU A 136 16.88 26.68 -1.88
C GLU A 136 16.37 27.97 -2.54
N GLY A 137 15.04 28.10 -2.60
CA GLY A 137 14.34 29.21 -3.26
C GLY A 137 13.92 28.94 -4.71
N ASP A 138 14.36 27.85 -5.33
CA ASP A 138 13.89 27.48 -6.67
C ASP A 138 12.39 27.12 -6.66
N ILE A 139 11.66 27.48 -7.71
CA ILE A 139 10.24 27.11 -7.90
C ILE A 139 10.15 26.02 -8.97
N ILE A 140 9.76 24.81 -8.56
CA ILE A 140 9.49 23.70 -9.46
C ILE A 140 8.11 23.90 -10.09
N THR A 141 8.08 24.15 -11.40
CA THR A 141 6.85 24.39 -12.17
C THR A 141 6.34 23.16 -12.92
N SER A 142 7.18 22.14 -13.12
CA SER A 142 6.81 20.90 -13.81
C SER A 142 7.84 19.79 -13.58
N VAL A 143 7.40 18.52 -13.63
CA VAL A 143 8.25 17.31 -13.63
C VAL A 143 7.89 16.49 -14.86
N ASP A 144 8.88 16.08 -15.67
CA ASP A 144 8.66 15.36 -16.93
C ASP A 144 7.61 16.02 -17.84
N LYS A 145 7.64 17.37 -17.90
CA LYS A 145 6.69 18.21 -18.65
C LYS A 145 5.23 18.11 -18.17
N THR A 146 5.01 17.47 -17.03
CA THR A 146 3.73 17.43 -16.33
C THR A 146 3.74 18.51 -15.26
N LYS A 147 2.68 19.32 -15.22
CA LYS A 147 2.52 20.43 -14.28
C LYS A 147 1.92 19.96 -12.96
#